data_AF-A0A2L2Z4Q2-F1
#
_entry.id   AF-A0A2L2Z4Q2-F1
#
_cell.length_a   1.000
_cell.length_b   1.000
_cell.length_c   1.000
_cell.angle_alpha   90.00
_cell.angle_beta   90.00
_cell.angle_gamma   90.00
#
_symmetry.space_group_name_H-M   'P 1'
#
loop_
_entity.id
_entity.type
_entity.pdbx_description
1 polymer ?
#
loop_
_entity_poly.entity_id
_entity_poly.type
_entity_poly.pdbx_seq_one_letter_code
_entity_poly.pdbx_strand_id
1 'polypeptide(L)' 'EKKLLLPENEHGAFLIRDSESRRNDFSLSVRDGDTVKHYRIRQLDEGGFFIARRTSFRTLQELVQHYSK' A
#
# COMPACT_ATOMS: atom_id res chain seq x y z
N GLU A 1 0.74 6.34 10.18
CA GLU A 1 -0.48 6.93 9.57
C GLU A 1 -0.66 8.39 9.90
N LYS A 2 -0.55 8.83 11.17
CA LYS A 2 -0.56 10.27 11.52
C LYS A 2 0.43 11.11 10.71
N LYS A 3 1.56 10.52 10.32
CA LYS A 3 2.54 11.15 9.42
C LYS A 3 1.97 11.50 8.04
N LEU A 4 1.05 10.71 7.48
CA LEU A 4 0.45 10.97 6.16
C LEU A 4 -0.49 12.19 6.17
N LEU A 5 -1.11 12.47 7.32
CA LEU A 5 -2.02 13.60 7.47
C LEU A 5 -1.31 14.92 7.79
N LEU A 6 0.03 14.92 7.87
CA LEU A 6 0.79 16.15 8.04
C LEU A 6 0.52 17.08 6.84
N PRO A 7 0.41 18.40 7.08
CA PRO A 7 0.08 19.37 6.03
C PRO A 7 1.10 19.39 4.88
N GLU A 8 2.32 18.89 5.10
CA GLU A 8 3.38 18.74 4.11
C GLU A 8 3.08 17.67 3.04
N ASN A 9 2.17 16.74 3.30
CA ASN A 9 1.83 15.68 2.34
C ASN A 9 0.65 16.06 1.47
N GLU A 10 0.75 15.83 0.17
CA GLU A 10 -0.33 16.09 -0.77
C GLU A 10 -1.27 14.89 -0.95
N HIS A 11 -2.40 15.10 -1.64
CA HIS A 11 -3.26 14.01 -2.08
C HIS A 11 -2.46 12.99 -2.89
N GLY A 12 -2.66 11.69 -2.61
CA GLY A 12 -1.88 10.61 -3.21
C GLY A 12 -0.56 10.30 -2.50
N ALA A 13 -0.15 11.08 -1.49
CA ALA A 13 0.95 10.68 -0.61
C ALA A 13 0.67 9.30 0.00
N PHE A 14 1.69 8.44 0.03
CA PHE A 14 1.51 7.06 0.47
C PHE A 14 2.69 6.55 1.29
N LEU A 15 2.44 5.45 2.02
CA LEU A 15 3.49 4.64 2.63
C LEU A 15 3.09 3.17 2.61
N ILE A 16 4.09 2.30 2.54
CA ILE A 16 3.93 0.88 2.78
C ILE A 16 4.45 0.58 4.19
N ARG A 17 3.67 -0.18 4.96
CA ARG A 17 4.00 -0.58 6.34
C ARG A 17 3.70 -2.06 6.55
N ASP A 18 4.30 -2.65 7.58
CA ASP A 18 3.94 -3.99 8.03
C ASP A 18 2.47 -4.04 8.47
N SER A 19 1.80 -5.16 8.18
CA SER A 19 0.45 -5.43 8.65
C SER A 19 0.45 -5.72 10.16
N GLU A 20 -0.33 -4.94 10.90
CA GLU A 20 -0.53 -5.14 12.34
C GLU A 20 -1.32 -6.42 12.66
N SER A 21 -2.10 -6.93 11.71
CA SER A 21 -3.03 -8.05 11.92
C SER A 21 -2.52 -9.41 11.48
N ARG A 22 -1.48 -9.46 10.64
CA ARG A 22 -0.92 -10.70 10.08
C ARG A 22 0.55 -10.54 9.79
N ARG A 23 1.38 -11.43 10.33
CA ARG A 23 2.80 -11.54 9.94
C ARG A 23 2.90 -11.76 8.43
N ASN A 24 3.87 -11.08 7.82
CA ASN A 24 4.22 -11.14 6.39
C ASN A 24 3.23 -10.48 5.40
N ASP A 25 2.10 -9.94 5.86
CA ASP A 25 1.30 -9.03 5.02
C ASP A 25 1.83 -7.60 5.13
N PHE A 26 1.62 -6.81 4.08
CA PHE A 26 1.88 -5.37 4.09
C PHE A 26 0.56 -4.59 4.00
N SER A 27 0.61 -3.32 4.36
CA SER A 27 -0.48 -2.37 4.17
C SER A 27 0.02 -1.15 3.41
N LEU A 28 -0.66 -0.81 2.31
CA LEU A 28 -0.48 0.45 1.60
C LEU A 28 -1.47 1.46 2.17
N SER A 29 -0.95 2.54 2.76
CA SER A 29 -1.76 3.65 3.28
C SER A 29 -1.60 4.84 2.35
N VAL A 30 -2.71 5.39 1.85
CA VAL A 30 -2.73 6.50 0.88
C VAL A 30 -3.57 7.64 1.42
N ARG A 31 -3.07 8.88 1.37
CA ARG A 31 -3.84 10.08 1.68
C ARG A 31 -4.82 10.35 0.55
N ASP A 32 -6.10 10.40 0.91
CA ASP A 32 -7.20 10.75 0.03
C ASP A 32 -7.96 11.94 0.62
N GLY A 33 -7.51 13.14 0.26
CA GLY A 33 -8.00 14.39 0.84
C GLY A 33 -7.63 14.49 2.31
N ASP A 34 -8.64 14.54 3.18
CA ASP A 34 -8.51 14.59 4.64
C ASP A 34 -8.57 13.21 5.30
N THR A 35 -8.67 12.15 4.50
CA THR A 35 -8.75 10.76 4.97
C THR A 35 -7.55 9.94 4.54
N VAL A 36 -7.34 8.80 5.20
CA VAL A 36 -6.35 7.81 4.79
C VAL A 36 -7.07 6.52 4.40
N LYS A 37 -6.81 6.02 3.20
CA LYS A 37 -7.28 4.72 2.72
C LYS A 37 -6.21 3.67 2.95
N HIS A 38 -6.61 2.50 3.43
CA HIS A 38 -5.71 1.38 3.71
C HIS A 38 -6.04 0.20 2.82
N TYR A 39 -5.07 -0.22 2.01
CA TYR A 39 -5.15 -1.39 1.16
C TYR A 39 -4.25 -2.49 1.69
N ARG A 40 -4.81 -3.68 1.84
CA ARG A 40 -4.03 -4.86 2.24
C ARG A 40 -3.22 -5.35 1.04
N ILE A 41 -1.91 -5.43 1.18
CA ILE A 41 -1.03 -6.10 0.23
C ILE A 41 -0.74 -7.48 0.80
N ARG A 42 -1.13 -8.51 0.05
CA ARG A 42 -0.87 -9.91 0.40
C ARG A 42 0.31 -10.42 -0.39
N GLN A 43 1.02 -11.38 0.21
CA GLN A 43 2.06 -12.15 -0.46
C GLN A 43 1.47 -13.43 -1.07
N LEU A 44 2.03 -13.88 -2.19
CA LEU A 44 1.78 -15.19 -2.76
C LEU A 44 2.80 -16.20 -2.22
N ASP A 45 2.42 -17.48 -2.14
CA ASP A 45 3.29 -18.54 -1.62
C ASP A 45 4.54 -18.74 -2.49
N GLU A 46 4.42 -18.53 -3.81
CA GLU A 46 5.52 -18.60 -4.78
C GLU A 46 6.31 -17.27 -4.88
N GLY A 47 6.02 -16.31 -4.02
CA GLY A 47 6.55 -14.95 -4.06
C GLY A 47 5.71 -13.98 -4.89
N GLY A 48 5.86 -12.68 -4.62
CA GLY A 48 5.10 -11.61 -5.25
C GLY A 48 3.99 -11.05 -4.36
N PHE A 49 3.38 -9.95 -4.84
CA PHE A 49 2.51 -9.07 -4.07
C PHE A 49 1.24 -8.72 -4.83
N PHE A 50 0.11 -8.64 -4.14
CA PHE A 50 -1.14 -8.16 -4.74
C PHE A 50 -2.04 -7.44 -3.73
N ILE A 51 -2.80 -6.45 -4.22
CA ILE A 51 -3.94 -5.86 -3.51
C ILE A 51 -5.24 -6.56 -3.95
N ALA A 52 -5.41 -6.72 -5.27
CA ALA A 52 -6.51 -7.45 -5.87
C ALA A 52 -5.97 -8.72 -6.56
N ARG A 53 -6.61 -9.87 -6.35
CA ARG A 53 -6.11 -11.18 -6.86
C ARG A 53 -5.90 -11.23 -8.38
N ARG A 54 -6.54 -10.34 -9.15
CA ARG A 54 -6.41 -10.27 -10.61
C ARG A 54 -5.11 -9.64 -11.09
N THR A 55 -4.38 -8.95 -10.21
CA THR A 55 -3.16 -8.23 -10.56
C THR A 55 -2.09 -8.47 -9.49
N SER A 56 -1.07 -9.25 -9.86
CA SER A 56 0.09 -9.56 -9.01
C SER A 56 1.36 -8.92 -9.58
N PHE A 57 2.29 -8.60 -8.68
CA PHE A 57 3.55 -7.94 -8.97
C PHE A 57 4.69 -8.68 -8.32
N ARG A 58 5.90 -8.63 -8.89
CA ARG A 58 7.07 -9.29 -8.28
C ARG A 58 7.64 -8.49 -7.13
N THR A 59 7.51 -7.17 -7.18
CA THR A 59 8.01 -6.26 -6.15
C THR A 59 6.93 -5.27 -5.70
N LEU A 60 7.09 -4.73 -4.49
CA LEU A 60 6.24 -3.64 -4.00
C LEU A 60 6.37 -2.38 -4.86
N GLN A 61 7.55 -2.14 -5.46
CA GLN A 61 7.78 -1.01 -6.36
C GLN A 61 6.94 -1.11 -7.63
N GLU A 62 6.90 -2.29 -8.28
CA GLU A 62 6.03 -2.53 -9.44
C GLU A 62 4.55 -2.32 -9.10
N LEU A 63 4.14 -2.80 -7.92
CA LEU A 63 2.79 -2.62 -7.41
C LEU A 63 2.45 -1.13 -7.27
N VAL A 64 3.30 -0.35 -6.61
CA VAL A 64 3.11 1.11 -6.47
C VAL A 64 3.06 1.78 -7.83
N GLN A 65 4.04 1.50 -8.70
CA GLN A 65 4.11 2.11 -10.03
C GLN A 65 2.86 1.85 -10.88
N HIS A 66 2.21 0.69 -10.72
CA HIS A 66 0.95 0.38 -11.39
C HIS A 66 -0.21 1.25 -10.91
N TYR A 67 -0.30 1.53 -9.61
CA TYR A 67 -1.38 2.34 -9.01
C TYR A 67 -1.07 3.85 -8.93
N SER A 68 0.14 4.26 -9.29
CA SER A 68 0.55 5.68 -9.35
C SER A 68 0.32 6.33 -10.72
N LYS A 69 -0.34 5.65 -11.67
CA LYS A 69 -0.79 6.21 -12.95
C LYS A 69 -2.25 6.65 -12.86
#